data_AF-A0A6N6MTR5-F1
#
_entry.id   AF-A0A6N6MTR5-F1
#
_cell.length_a   1.000
_cell.length_b   1.000
_cell.length_c   1.000
_cell.angle_alpha   90.00
_cell.angle_beta   90.00
_cell.angle_gamma   90.00
#
_symmetry.space_group_name_H-M   'P 1'
#
loop_
_entity.id
_entity.type
_entity.pdbx_description
1 polymer ?
#
loop_
_entity_poly.entity_id
_entity_poly.type
_entity_poly.pdbx_seq_one_letter_code
_entity_poly.pdbx_strand_id
1 'polypeptide(L)'
;MTRDGTLASLLGALTTAVAVSAILFVVGPASAHKTPVSREQLKSYEDAFMDAVKKGDLLFHGDAATAKTMGVNLSNSGMACAMCHPHAADTHPHTYPKFQAQIGKFSTLRDMVNWCIEKPMQGEQIEADSEAMRDLEAYIYWSNTGSVLTPGKY
;
A
#
# COMPACT_ATOMS: atom_id res chain seq x y z
N MET A 1 -19.52 58.41 1.89
CA MET A 1 -19.71 57.13 2.61
C MET A 1 -21.06 56.58 2.16
N THR A 2 -21.26 55.49 1.41
CA THR A 2 -20.47 54.33 0.98
C THR A 2 -21.24 53.63 -0.17
N ARG A 3 -21.15 54.10 -1.43
CA ARG A 3 -21.89 53.48 -2.58
C ARG A 3 -21.03 52.68 -3.56
N ASP A 4 -19.70 52.76 -3.45
CA ASP A 4 -18.78 52.12 -4.40
C ASP A 4 -18.30 50.72 -3.95
N GLY A 5 -18.40 50.41 -2.65
CA GLY A 5 -17.92 49.12 -2.11
C GLY A 5 -18.83 47.91 -2.39
N THR A 6 -20.11 48.14 -2.66
CA THR A 6 -21.11 47.07 -2.89
C THR A 6 -21.04 46.51 -4.30
N LEU A 7 -20.81 47.35 -5.31
CA LEU A 7 -20.70 46.92 -6.72
C LEU A 7 -19.42 46.10 -6.97
N ALA A 8 -18.28 46.53 -6.42
CA ALA A 8 -17.02 45.79 -6.51
C ALA A 8 -17.12 44.42 -5.81
N SER A 9 -17.80 44.34 -4.67
CA SER A 9 -18.03 43.09 -3.94
C SER A 9 -18.98 42.13 -4.69
N LEU A 10 -19.99 42.67 -5.38
CA LEU A 10 -20.92 41.87 -6.21
C LEU A 10 -20.23 41.32 -7.47
N LEU A 11 -19.39 42.10 -8.14
CA LEU A 11 -18.59 41.60 -9.27
C LEU A 11 -17.54 40.56 -8.84
N GLY A 12 -16.89 40.77 -7.69
CA GLY A 12 -15.95 39.79 -7.11
C GLY A 12 -16.62 38.47 -6.74
N ALA A 13 -17.83 38.52 -6.18
CA ALA A 13 -18.61 37.31 -5.85
C ALA A 13 -19.04 36.55 -7.13
N LEU A 14 -19.43 37.28 -8.17
CA LEU A 14 -19.89 36.69 -9.43
C LEU A 14 -18.73 35.98 -10.17
N THR A 15 -17.54 36.57 -10.21
CA THR A 15 -16.36 35.96 -10.84
C THR A 15 -15.89 34.71 -10.10
N THR A 16 -15.92 34.71 -8.75
CA THR A 16 -15.65 33.50 -7.97
C THR A 16 -16.68 32.40 -8.20
N ALA A 17 -17.97 32.74 -8.28
CA ALA A 17 -19.02 31.74 -8.51
C ALA A 17 -18.90 31.09 -9.91
N VAL A 18 -18.56 31.89 -10.92
CA VAL A 18 -18.33 31.38 -12.29
C VAL A 18 -17.08 30.50 -12.33
N ALA A 19 -15.99 30.88 -11.68
CA ALA A 19 -14.77 30.08 -11.61
C ALA A 19 -14.99 28.74 -10.89
N VAL A 20 -15.68 28.74 -9.76
CA VAL A 20 -16.04 27.51 -9.01
C VAL A 20 -16.97 26.62 -9.84
N SER A 21 -17.96 27.20 -10.52
CA SER A 21 -18.87 26.45 -11.39
C SER A 21 -18.11 25.82 -12.57
N ALA A 22 -17.21 26.56 -13.21
CA ALA A 22 -16.37 26.04 -14.29
C ALA A 22 -15.47 24.89 -13.82
N ILE A 23 -14.90 24.97 -12.62
CA ILE A 23 -14.12 23.88 -12.02
C ILE A 23 -15.01 22.65 -11.78
N LEU A 24 -16.23 22.81 -11.25
CA LEU A 24 -17.16 21.70 -11.04
C LEU A 24 -17.59 21.02 -12.35
N PHE A 25 -17.74 21.78 -13.44
CA PHE A 25 -18.01 21.23 -14.77
C PHE A 25 -16.82 20.48 -15.38
N VAL A 26 -15.58 20.94 -15.13
CA VAL A 26 -14.36 20.27 -15.63
C VAL A 26 -14.04 19.00 -14.86
N VAL A 27 -14.27 18.98 -13.54
CA VAL A 27 -13.90 17.83 -12.69
C VAL A 27 -14.94 16.71 -12.77
N GLY A 28 -16.20 17.02 -13.08
CA GLY A 28 -17.29 16.05 -13.21
C GLY A 28 -17.57 15.24 -11.92
N PRO A 29 -18.71 14.56 -11.80
CA PRO A 29 -18.91 13.63 -10.70
C PRO A 29 -17.97 12.44 -10.87
N ALA A 30 -17.13 12.16 -9.86
CA ALA A 30 -16.36 10.93 -9.78
C ALA A 30 -17.32 9.74 -9.86
N SER A 31 -17.35 9.06 -11.01
CA SER A 31 -18.16 7.87 -11.18
C SER A 31 -17.40 6.70 -10.56
N ALA A 32 -17.74 6.34 -9.32
CA ALA A 32 -17.39 5.04 -8.77
C ALA A 32 -17.94 3.97 -9.74
N HIS A 33 -17.13 2.98 -10.14
CA HIS A 33 -17.52 1.94 -11.09
C HIS A 33 -18.80 1.22 -10.61
N LYS A 34 -19.96 1.56 -11.19
CA LYS A 34 -21.27 0.91 -10.88
C LYS A 34 -21.60 -0.25 -11.82
N THR A 35 -20.75 -0.53 -12.80
CA THR A 35 -20.92 -1.64 -13.74
C THR A 35 -20.61 -2.95 -13.02
N PRO A 36 -21.50 -3.96 -13.04
CA PRO A 36 -21.20 -5.28 -12.52
C PRO A 36 -19.94 -5.87 -13.17
N VAL A 37 -19.08 -6.48 -12.36
CA VAL A 37 -17.84 -7.10 -12.83
C VAL A 37 -18.16 -8.41 -13.54
N SER A 38 -17.67 -8.60 -14.78
CA SER A 38 -17.85 -9.85 -15.53
C SER A 38 -16.98 -10.98 -14.95
N ARG A 39 -17.29 -12.24 -15.30
CA ARG A 39 -16.46 -13.39 -14.88
C ARG A 39 -15.03 -13.29 -15.39
N GLU A 40 -14.87 -12.82 -16.62
CA GLU A 40 -13.57 -12.63 -17.27
C GLU A 40 -12.76 -11.54 -16.54
N GLN A 41 -13.42 -10.46 -16.10
CA GLN A 41 -12.79 -9.42 -15.29
C GLN A 41 -12.39 -9.96 -13.90
N LEU A 42 -13.26 -10.70 -13.22
CA LEU A 42 -12.91 -11.34 -11.94
C LEU A 42 -11.68 -12.24 -12.07
N LYS A 43 -11.61 -13.03 -13.15
CA LYS A 43 -10.43 -13.84 -13.45
C LYS A 43 -9.18 -12.98 -13.62
N SER A 44 -9.26 -11.87 -14.34
CA SER A 44 -8.09 -10.99 -14.53
C SER A 44 -7.61 -10.36 -13.22
N TYR A 45 -8.51 -10.07 -12.28
CA TYR A 45 -8.15 -9.52 -10.96
C TYR A 45 -7.46 -10.57 -10.10
N GLU A 46 -7.99 -11.79 -10.10
CA GLU A 46 -7.37 -12.93 -9.42
C GLU A 46 -5.99 -13.25 -10.00
N ASP A 47 -5.87 -13.29 -11.34
CA ASP A 47 -4.60 -13.55 -12.00
C ASP A 47 -3.56 -12.46 -11.65
N ALA A 48 -3.96 -11.18 -11.58
CA ALA A 48 -3.09 -10.09 -11.14
C ALA A 48 -2.68 -10.21 -9.66
N PHE A 49 -3.60 -10.59 -8.78
CA PHE A 49 -3.30 -10.82 -7.37
C PHE A 49 -2.32 -11.99 -7.19
N MET A 50 -2.57 -13.10 -7.89
CA MET A 50 -1.71 -14.28 -7.81
C MET A 50 -0.34 -14.08 -8.46
N ASP A 51 -0.20 -13.15 -9.41
CA ASP A 51 1.12 -12.72 -9.91
C ASP A 51 1.93 -12.02 -8.80
N ALA A 52 1.31 -11.08 -8.09
CA ALA A 52 1.94 -10.41 -6.94
C ALA A 52 2.30 -11.41 -5.82
N VAL A 53 1.43 -12.37 -5.52
CA VAL A 53 1.71 -13.44 -4.54
C VAL A 53 2.94 -14.26 -4.94
N LYS A 54 3.07 -14.65 -6.21
CA LYS A 54 4.23 -15.44 -6.68
C LYS A 54 5.53 -14.65 -6.60
N LYS A 55 5.53 -13.38 -7.00
CA LYS A 55 6.70 -12.51 -6.87
C LYS A 55 7.06 -12.26 -5.41
N GLY A 56 6.06 -12.05 -4.57
CA GLY A 56 6.22 -11.90 -3.13
C GLY A 56 6.83 -13.13 -2.49
N ASP A 57 6.37 -14.33 -2.86
CA ASP A 57 6.92 -15.61 -2.41
C ASP A 57 8.41 -15.74 -2.75
N LEU A 58 8.80 -15.42 -3.99
CA LEU A 58 10.19 -15.42 -4.44
C LEU A 58 11.06 -14.46 -3.61
N LEU A 59 10.63 -13.21 -3.44
CA LEU A 59 11.34 -12.23 -2.60
C LEU A 59 11.45 -12.70 -1.14
N PHE A 60 10.37 -13.23 -0.59
CA PHE A 60 10.28 -13.68 0.80
C PHE A 60 11.22 -14.86 1.08
N HIS A 61 11.46 -15.71 0.08
CA HIS A 61 12.42 -16.82 0.12
C HIS A 61 13.84 -16.41 -0.32
N GLY A 62 14.09 -15.12 -0.59
CA GLY A 62 15.43 -14.60 -0.87
C GLY A 62 15.90 -14.85 -2.30
N ASP A 63 14.99 -14.96 -3.27
CA ASP A 63 15.36 -15.12 -4.69
C ASP A 63 16.10 -13.89 -5.22
N ALA A 64 17.42 -14.04 -5.41
CA ALA A 64 18.30 -12.97 -5.83
C ALA A 64 17.98 -12.45 -7.25
N ALA A 65 17.45 -13.29 -8.13
CA ALA A 65 17.12 -12.90 -9.50
C ALA A 65 15.91 -11.94 -9.54
N THR A 66 14.88 -12.22 -8.76
CA THR A 66 13.69 -11.37 -8.61
C THR A 66 14.06 -10.05 -7.94
N ALA A 67 14.81 -10.10 -6.83
CA ALA A 67 15.29 -8.89 -6.14
C ALA A 67 16.11 -7.99 -7.08
N LYS A 68 17.03 -8.58 -7.86
CA LYS A 68 17.82 -7.85 -8.87
C LYS A 68 16.95 -7.24 -9.97
N THR A 69 15.97 -7.99 -10.48
CA THR A 69 15.03 -7.50 -11.51
C THR A 69 14.23 -6.29 -11.02
N MET A 70 13.86 -6.30 -9.74
CA MET A 70 13.10 -5.23 -9.09
C MET A 70 13.98 -4.10 -8.54
N GLY A 71 15.31 -4.20 -8.64
CA GLY A 71 16.24 -3.18 -8.18
C GLY A 71 16.26 -2.99 -6.66
N VAL A 72 15.98 -4.04 -5.88
CA VAL A 72 15.97 -3.98 -4.41
C VAL A 72 17.09 -4.83 -3.81
N ASN A 73 17.67 -4.34 -2.71
CA ASN A 73 18.65 -5.08 -1.91
C ASN A 73 18.00 -5.51 -0.58
N LEU A 74 17.43 -6.72 -0.54
CA LEU A 74 16.73 -7.19 0.66
C LEU A 74 17.66 -7.77 1.73
N SER A 75 18.88 -8.20 1.38
CA SER A 75 19.77 -8.88 2.33
C SER A 75 21.24 -8.76 1.96
N ASN A 76 22.04 -8.24 2.90
CA ASN A 76 23.50 -8.31 2.85
C ASN A 76 24.07 -9.43 3.74
N SER A 77 23.24 -9.99 4.63
CA SER A 77 23.62 -11.08 5.55
C SER A 77 23.46 -12.48 4.94
N GLY A 78 22.75 -12.61 3.81
CA GLY A 78 22.38 -13.89 3.23
C GLY A 78 21.15 -14.55 3.86
N MET A 79 20.57 -13.94 4.90
CA MET A 79 19.29 -14.39 5.47
C MET A 79 18.11 -13.98 4.58
N ALA A 80 17.06 -14.79 4.58
CA ALA A 80 15.78 -14.51 3.94
C ALA A 80 14.65 -14.53 4.98
N CYS A 81 13.51 -13.89 4.67
CA CYS A 81 12.36 -13.83 5.59
C CYS A 81 11.89 -15.23 6.00
N ALA A 82 11.85 -16.16 5.04
CA ALA A 82 11.44 -17.55 5.24
C ALA A 82 12.30 -18.35 6.23
N MET A 83 13.54 -17.91 6.54
CA MET A 83 14.38 -18.59 7.53
C MET A 83 13.86 -18.42 8.96
N CYS A 84 13.18 -17.30 9.25
CA CYS A 84 12.54 -17.05 10.55
C CYS A 84 11.02 -17.25 10.50
N HIS A 85 10.40 -17.02 9.34
CA HIS A 85 8.97 -17.07 9.11
C HIS A 85 8.62 -18.08 8.01
N PRO A 86 8.79 -19.39 8.21
CA PRO A 86 8.51 -20.39 7.18
C PRO A 86 7.07 -20.26 6.69
N HIS A 87 6.86 -20.15 5.36
CA HIS A 87 5.55 -19.88 4.75
C HIS A 87 4.80 -18.66 5.31
N ALA A 88 5.54 -17.60 5.66
CA ALA A 88 5.03 -16.42 6.34
C ALA A 88 4.30 -16.69 7.67
N ALA A 89 4.60 -17.83 8.31
CA ALA A 89 4.11 -18.15 9.65
C ALA A 89 4.56 -17.11 10.67
N ASP A 90 3.73 -16.90 11.69
CA ASP A 90 3.98 -15.99 12.81
C ASP A 90 4.26 -14.52 12.42
N THR A 91 3.93 -14.11 11.19
CA THR A 91 3.99 -12.71 10.76
C THR A 91 2.78 -11.89 11.25
N HIS A 92 1.67 -12.57 11.58
CA HIS A 92 0.45 -12.01 12.16
C HIS A 92 -0.08 -10.72 11.45
N PRO A 93 -0.20 -10.70 10.11
CA PRO A 93 -0.53 -9.48 9.37
C PRO A 93 -1.92 -8.93 9.72
N HIS A 94 -2.85 -9.80 10.15
CA HIS A 94 -4.19 -9.46 10.60
C HIS A 94 -4.24 -8.63 11.89
N THR A 95 -3.11 -8.43 12.56
CA THR A 95 -2.99 -7.62 13.79
C THR A 95 -2.50 -6.20 13.55
N TYR A 96 -1.99 -5.91 12.35
CA TYR A 96 -1.56 -4.57 11.99
C TYR A 96 -2.76 -3.72 11.52
N PRO A 97 -2.72 -2.39 11.75
CA PRO A 97 -1.66 -1.64 12.42
C PRO A 97 -1.69 -1.80 13.95
N LYS A 98 -0.53 -1.68 14.61
CA LYS A 98 -0.38 -1.83 16.07
C LYS A 98 0.86 -1.12 16.61
N PHE A 99 0.98 -0.98 17.93
CA PHE A 99 2.25 -0.59 18.54
C PHE A 99 3.23 -1.75 18.47
N GLN A 100 4.36 -1.56 17.81
CA GLN A 100 5.36 -2.60 17.65
C GLN A 100 6.52 -2.36 18.62
N ALA A 101 6.62 -3.17 19.68
CA ALA A 101 7.65 -3.00 20.71
C ALA A 101 9.09 -2.99 20.15
N GLN A 102 9.38 -3.85 19.17
CA GLN A 102 10.69 -3.95 18.51
C GLN A 102 11.09 -2.69 17.73
N ILE A 103 10.10 -1.93 17.26
CA ILE A 103 10.30 -0.68 16.52
C ILE A 103 10.14 0.53 17.45
N GLY A 104 9.39 0.39 18.55
CA GLY A 104 9.13 1.44 19.53
C GLY A 104 8.10 2.48 19.09
N LYS A 105 7.26 2.18 18.09
CA LYS A 105 6.23 3.09 17.56
C LYS A 105 4.97 2.36 17.10
N PHE A 106 3.92 3.13 16.83
CA PHE A 106 2.78 2.66 16.06
C PHE A 106 3.21 2.37 14.61
N SER A 107 2.91 1.17 14.14
CA SER A 107 3.48 0.60 12.92
C SER A 107 2.44 -0.11 12.08
N THR A 108 2.64 -0.02 10.78
CA THR A 108 1.99 -0.84 9.75
C THR A 108 2.73 -2.16 9.56
N LEU A 109 2.15 -3.08 8.77
CA LEU A 109 2.87 -4.29 8.34
C LEU A 109 4.15 -3.93 7.57
N ARG A 110 4.08 -2.93 6.69
CA ARG A 110 5.21 -2.47 5.87
C ARG A 110 6.36 -1.91 6.71
N ASP A 111 6.06 -1.24 7.84
CA ASP A 111 7.09 -0.84 8.81
C ASP A 111 7.84 -2.06 9.36
N MET A 112 7.12 -3.14 9.66
CA MET A 112 7.75 -4.39 10.13
C MET A 112 8.55 -5.07 9.03
N VAL A 113 8.04 -5.12 7.80
CA VAL A 113 8.78 -5.67 6.65
C VAL A 113 10.11 -4.94 6.47
N ASN A 114 10.11 -3.61 6.46
CA ASN A 114 11.34 -2.83 6.36
C ASN A 114 12.25 -3.00 7.59
N TRP A 115 11.69 -3.11 8.80
CA TRP A 115 12.49 -3.40 9.99
C TRP A 115 13.19 -4.77 9.88
N CYS A 116 12.52 -5.79 9.35
CA CYS A 116 13.12 -7.10 9.08
C CYS A 116 14.21 -7.04 7.99
N ILE A 117 14.01 -6.25 6.94
CA ILE A 117 15.03 -6.04 5.91
C ILE A 117 16.28 -5.40 6.54
N GLU A 118 16.12 -4.32 7.31
CA GLU A 118 17.25 -3.56 7.83
C GLU A 118 17.97 -4.25 8.99
N LYS A 119 17.23 -4.84 9.95
CA LYS A 119 17.80 -5.26 11.24
C LYS A 119 18.41 -6.66 11.17
N PRO A 120 17.63 -7.75 10.98
CA PRO A 120 18.23 -9.06 10.79
C PRO A 120 18.89 -9.19 9.43
N MET A 121 18.22 -8.85 8.32
CA MET A 121 18.75 -9.17 6.98
C MET A 121 19.88 -8.22 6.52
N GLN A 122 20.06 -7.09 7.19
CA GLN A 122 21.06 -6.05 6.89
C GLN A 122 20.93 -5.49 5.46
N GLY A 123 19.75 -5.59 4.86
CA GLY A 123 19.45 -5.01 3.54
C GLY A 123 19.17 -3.51 3.60
N GLU A 124 18.65 -2.99 2.50
CA GLU A 124 18.29 -1.59 2.31
C GLU A 124 16.77 -1.43 2.39
N GLN A 125 16.31 -0.41 3.11
CA GLN A 125 14.89 -0.06 3.17
C GLN A 125 14.33 0.10 1.76
N ILE A 126 13.16 -0.51 1.50
CA ILE A 126 12.44 -0.33 0.23
C ILE A 126 11.31 0.68 0.42
N GLU A 127 10.97 1.40 -0.66
CA GLU A 127 9.88 2.37 -0.64
C GLU A 127 8.55 1.69 -0.31
N ALA A 128 7.75 2.35 0.52
CA ALA A 128 6.51 1.77 1.03
C ALA A 128 5.49 1.50 -0.08
N ASP A 129 5.56 2.19 -1.22
CA ASP A 129 4.69 2.04 -2.38
C ASP A 129 5.33 1.25 -3.55
N SER A 130 6.57 0.77 -3.39
CA SER A 130 7.28 -0.04 -4.39
C SER A 130 6.53 -1.33 -4.76
N GLU A 131 6.75 -1.83 -5.97
CA GLU A 131 6.22 -3.14 -6.41
C GLU A 131 6.66 -4.25 -5.45
N ALA A 132 7.95 -4.29 -5.08
CA ALA A 132 8.49 -5.28 -4.16
C ALA A 132 7.78 -5.29 -2.79
N MET A 133 7.49 -4.11 -2.22
CA MET A 133 6.77 -4.01 -0.94
C MET A 133 5.33 -4.55 -1.07
N ARG A 134 4.64 -4.20 -2.17
CA ARG A 134 3.27 -4.65 -2.43
C ARG A 134 3.19 -6.16 -2.65
N ASP A 135 4.17 -6.72 -3.35
CA ASP A 135 4.24 -8.15 -3.64
C ASP A 135 4.54 -8.95 -2.37
N LEU A 136 5.50 -8.51 -1.54
CA LEU A 136 5.78 -9.09 -0.22
C LEU A 136 4.53 -9.06 0.67
N GLU A 137 3.83 -7.92 0.73
CA GLU A 137 2.59 -7.77 1.48
C GLU A 137 1.49 -8.70 0.96
N ALA A 138 1.33 -8.83 -0.36
CA ALA A 138 0.37 -9.73 -0.98
C ALA A 138 0.63 -11.19 -0.57
N TYR A 139 1.88 -11.65 -0.65
CA TYR A 139 2.25 -13.00 -0.23
C TYR A 139 2.02 -13.25 1.27
N ILE A 140 2.36 -12.29 2.13
CA ILE A 140 2.15 -12.40 3.59
C ILE A 140 0.65 -12.51 3.90
N TYR A 141 -0.20 -11.67 3.31
CA TYR A 141 -1.65 -11.74 3.52
C TYR A 141 -2.25 -13.02 2.95
N TRP A 142 -1.87 -13.41 1.73
CA TRP A 142 -2.34 -14.64 1.09
C TRP A 142 -2.03 -15.86 1.95
N SER A 143 -0.81 -15.94 2.48
CA SER A 143 -0.36 -17.04 3.35
C SER A 143 -1.11 -17.09 4.70
N ASN A 144 -1.73 -15.98 5.11
CA ASN A 144 -2.51 -15.87 6.34
C ASN A 144 -4.03 -15.82 6.09
N THR A 145 -4.49 -16.22 4.90
CA THR A 145 -5.91 -16.24 4.51
C THR A 145 -6.74 -17.02 5.53
N GLY A 146 -7.92 -16.48 5.87
CA GLY A 146 -8.81 -17.06 6.88
C GLY A 146 -8.58 -16.57 8.31
N SER A 147 -7.51 -15.80 8.56
CA SER A 147 -7.30 -15.13 9.84
C SER A 147 -8.38 -14.08 10.12
N VAL A 148 -8.79 -13.97 11.39
CA VAL A 148 -9.70 -12.91 11.84
C VAL A 148 -8.92 -11.61 12.01
N LEU A 149 -9.39 -10.52 11.41
CA LEU A 149 -8.80 -9.20 11.61
C LEU A 149 -8.94 -8.75 13.08
N THR A 150 -7.81 -8.53 13.74
CA THR A 150 -7.75 -8.02 15.11
C THR A 150 -6.68 -6.92 15.23
N PRO A 151 -6.87 -5.75 14.60
CA PRO A 151 -5.89 -4.66 14.65
C PRO A 151 -5.57 -4.20 16.07
N GLY A 152 -4.32 -3.81 16.33
CA GLY A 152 -3.86 -3.34 17.64
C GLY A 152 -3.63 -4.45 18.67
N LYS A 153 -3.84 -5.72 18.29
CA LYS A 153 -3.54 -6.86 19.17
C LYS A 153 -2.01 -7.06 19.26
N TYR A 154 -1.56 -7.35 20.49
CA TYR A 154 -0.17 -7.46 20.96
C TYR A 154 0.52 -6.12 21.21
#